data_AF-A0A1Q5P016-F1
#
_entry.id   AF-A0A1Q5P016-F1
#
_cell.length_a   1.000
_cell.length_b   1.000
_cell.length_c   1.000
_cell.angle_alpha   90.00
_cell.angle_beta   90.00
_cell.angle_gamma   90.00
#
_symmetry.space_group_name_H-M   'P 1'
#
loop_
_entity.id
_entity.type
_entity.pdbx_description
1 polymer ?
#
loop_
_entity_poly.entity_id
_entity_poly.type
_entity_poly.pdbx_seq_one_letter_code
_entity_poly.pdbx_strand_id
1 'polypeptide(L)'
;MVNSCRKIIISFMLAMMFLTLSPLASFKTEAASIGESIVTYGEKFMGVPYIFGGTTPNGFDCSGFVQYIYKQTAGISLPRTTDQQYNVGTSVAKSELKPGDLVFYANTYRKGISHVGVYAGGNMVLNATTSKGIDLVSLNDTYWGPKYAGSKRVLDEVQTPDWFTDVDKSTSTYTAIKTLSDQEVITGFEDYTFRPNEKVTRGQAAAIINRVLNIEPKVMSHFADVPKSNRFAYDIAAMREAGIITGFADKTFRPEAEMTRSEMALIIQRSFDLNMSQTAAASISYTDIDANHWAFESVVTMAMIDKTGIFAGDKFYGTHHATRESFTVAIYNAMNAK
;
A
#
# COMPACT_ATOMS: atom_id res chain seq x y z
N MET A 1 -14.04 27.58 55.87
CA MET A 1 -12.74 27.19 55.26
C MET A 1 -12.66 25.68 55.30
N VAL A 2 -12.35 25.07 54.15
CA VAL A 2 -12.00 23.65 53.94
C VAL A 2 -13.18 22.65 53.89
N ASN A 3 -13.11 21.78 52.87
CA ASN A 3 -13.86 20.54 52.61
C ASN A 3 -15.26 20.57 51.99
N SER A 4 -15.31 20.61 50.65
CA SER A 4 -16.06 19.61 49.85
C SER A 4 -15.96 19.91 48.36
N CYS A 5 -15.21 19.08 47.62
CA CYS A 5 -15.55 18.69 46.25
C CYS A 5 -14.49 17.71 45.73
N ARG A 6 -14.55 16.48 46.26
CA ARG A 6 -13.92 15.30 45.68
C ARG A 6 -14.91 14.17 45.87
N LYS A 7 -15.77 13.94 44.87
CA LYS A 7 -16.62 12.75 44.61
C LYS A 7 -17.75 13.10 43.63
N ILE A 8 -17.43 13.30 42.35
CA ILE A 8 -18.36 13.02 41.23
C ILE A 8 -17.52 12.51 40.05
N ILE A 9 -17.10 11.26 40.16
CA ILE A 9 -16.76 10.38 39.03
C ILE A 9 -17.69 9.18 39.23
N ILE A 10 -18.19 8.61 38.13
CA ILE A 10 -19.17 7.52 38.01
C ILE A 10 -20.61 8.02 37.87
N SER A 11 -21.02 8.26 36.62
CA SER A 11 -22.29 7.85 36.02
C SER A 11 -22.63 8.76 34.84
N PHE A 12 -22.07 8.49 33.66
CA PHE A 12 -22.61 8.90 32.35
C PHE A 12 -21.96 8.05 31.24
N MET A 13 -22.10 6.74 31.39
CA MET A 13 -22.04 5.76 30.30
C MET A 13 -23.41 5.07 30.30
N LEU A 14 -23.97 4.82 29.12
CA LEU A 14 -25.33 4.31 28.82
C LEU A 14 -26.42 5.38 28.64
N ALA A 15 -26.43 6.02 27.47
CA ALA A 15 -27.65 6.28 26.65
C ALA A 15 -27.30 7.11 25.40
N MET A 16 -26.47 6.57 24.49
CA MET A 16 -26.41 7.00 23.08
C MET A 16 -25.94 5.84 22.17
N MET A 17 -26.19 4.60 22.59
CA MET A 17 -26.26 3.45 21.69
C MET A 17 -27.66 3.46 21.07
N PHE A 18 -27.73 3.26 19.75
CA PHE A 18 -28.93 3.30 18.90
C PHE A 18 -29.34 4.69 18.39
N LEU A 19 -28.61 5.20 17.39
CA LEU A 19 -29.22 5.70 16.16
C LEU A 19 -28.20 5.60 15.00
N THR A 20 -28.56 4.76 14.02
CA THR A 20 -27.99 4.61 12.67
C THR A 20 -26.49 4.34 12.54
N LEU A 21 -26.09 3.11 12.88
CA LEU A 21 -25.10 2.39 12.07
C LEU A 21 -25.73 2.11 10.70
N SER A 22 -25.74 3.10 9.82
CA SER A 22 -25.44 2.77 8.45
C SER A 22 -23.99 2.29 8.49
N PRO A 23 -23.64 1.11 7.95
CA PRO A 23 -22.25 0.92 7.60
C PRO A 23 -21.98 2.06 6.61
N LEU A 24 -21.19 3.04 7.02
CA LEU A 24 -20.34 3.73 6.05
C LEU A 24 -19.70 2.58 5.31
N ALA A 25 -20.18 2.34 4.09
CA ALA A 25 -19.57 1.39 3.20
C ALA A 25 -18.09 1.70 3.30
N SER A 26 -17.33 0.73 3.81
CA SER A 26 -15.90 0.79 3.75
C SER A 26 -15.60 0.94 2.28
N PHE A 27 -15.35 2.17 1.84
CA PHE A 27 -14.67 2.41 0.60
C PHE A 27 -13.24 1.96 0.89
N LYS A 28 -13.05 0.64 0.88
CA LYS A 28 -11.82 0.09 0.32
C LYS A 28 -11.71 0.79 -1.03
N THR A 29 -10.86 1.81 -1.10
CA THR A 29 -10.23 2.10 -2.39
C THR A 29 -9.39 0.87 -2.65
N GLU A 30 -10.01 -0.15 -3.24
CA GLU A 30 -9.29 -1.26 -3.82
C GLU A 30 -8.30 -0.62 -4.79
N ALA A 31 -7.02 -0.99 -4.68
CA ALA A 31 -6.05 -0.60 -5.69
C ALA A 31 -6.63 -1.01 -7.04
N ALA A 32 -6.68 -0.06 -7.99
CA ALA A 32 -7.30 -0.30 -9.28
C ALA A 32 -6.76 -1.59 -9.88
N SER A 33 -7.64 -2.50 -10.29
CA SER A 33 -7.18 -3.76 -10.88
C SER A 33 -6.28 -3.48 -12.08
N ILE A 34 -5.40 -4.42 -12.45
CA ILE A 34 -4.56 -4.26 -13.65
C ILE A 34 -5.41 -3.98 -14.90
N GLY A 35 -6.62 -4.54 -14.96
CA GLY A 35 -7.61 -4.28 -16.00
C GLY A 35 -8.13 -2.84 -16.01
N GLU A 36 -8.44 -2.27 -14.85
CA GLU A 36 -8.81 -0.85 -14.72
C GLU A 36 -7.63 0.07 -15.08
N SER A 37 -6.40 -0.32 -14.73
CA SER A 37 -5.18 0.40 -15.11
C SER A 37 -4.96 0.41 -16.62
N ILE A 38 -5.23 -0.70 -17.31
CA ILE A 38 -5.23 -0.78 -18.78
C ILE A 38 -6.22 0.19 -19.39
N VAL A 39 -7.46 0.20 -18.89
CA VAL A 39 -8.53 1.09 -19.39
C VAL A 39 -8.14 2.55 -19.17
N THR A 40 -7.75 2.91 -17.93
CA THR A 40 -7.32 4.27 -17.56
C THR A 40 -6.14 4.75 -18.40
N TYR A 41 -5.17 3.88 -18.68
CA TYR A 41 -4.05 4.22 -19.56
C TYR A 41 -4.52 4.39 -21.02
N GLY A 42 -5.42 3.53 -21.49
CA GLY A 42 -6.00 3.61 -22.83
C GLY A 42 -6.80 4.89 -23.07
N GLU A 43 -7.53 5.38 -22.06
CA GLU A 43 -8.29 6.62 -22.13
C GLU A 43 -7.43 7.87 -22.39
N LYS A 44 -6.12 7.81 -22.11
CA LYS A 44 -5.18 8.90 -22.47
C LYS A 44 -5.06 9.11 -23.98
N PHE A 45 -5.47 8.13 -24.77
CA PHE A 45 -5.42 8.17 -26.23
C PHE A 45 -6.77 8.51 -26.88
N MET A 46 -7.80 8.87 -26.10
CA MET A 46 -9.10 9.28 -26.63
C MET A 46 -8.95 10.31 -27.76
N GLY A 47 -9.60 10.07 -28.89
CA GLY A 47 -9.53 10.90 -30.09
C GLY A 47 -8.31 10.66 -30.99
N VAL A 48 -7.32 9.83 -30.61
CA VAL A 48 -6.20 9.50 -31.49
C VAL A 48 -6.73 8.80 -32.76
N PRO A 49 -6.39 9.27 -33.97
CA PRO A 49 -7.00 8.79 -35.21
C PRO A 49 -6.79 7.30 -35.46
N TYR A 50 -7.77 6.69 -36.14
CA TYR A 50 -7.60 5.36 -36.70
C TYR A 50 -6.70 5.39 -37.94
N ILE A 51 -5.65 4.57 -37.93
CA ILE A 51 -4.79 4.33 -39.09
C ILE A 51 -4.67 2.82 -39.28
N PHE A 52 -5.09 2.29 -40.42
CA PHE A 52 -4.95 0.87 -40.73
C PHE A 52 -3.47 0.46 -40.68
N GLY A 53 -3.13 -0.55 -39.87
CA GLY A 53 -1.74 -0.94 -39.64
C GLY A 53 -1.02 -0.16 -38.54
N GLY A 54 -1.64 0.89 -37.98
CA GLY A 54 -1.04 1.78 -36.97
C GLY A 54 -0.86 1.11 -35.60
N THR A 55 0.26 1.41 -34.94
CA THR A 55 0.68 0.81 -33.66
C THR A 55 1.28 1.83 -32.69
N THR A 56 1.09 3.14 -32.93
CA THR A 56 1.72 4.20 -32.13
C THR A 56 0.73 5.33 -31.81
N PRO A 57 1.01 6.20 -30.82
CA PRO A 57 0.15 7.34 -30.49
C PRO A 57 -0.12 8.34 -31.62
N ASN A 58 0.59 8.28 -32.75
CA ASN A 58 0.29 9.08 -33.94
C ASN A 58 -0.91 8.52 -34.75
N GLY A 59 -1.36 7.31 -34.42
CA GLY A 59 -2.52 6.67 -35.01
C GLY A 59 -2.46 5.15 -34.86
N PHE A 60 -3.61 4.56 -34.56
CA PHE A 60 -3.73 3.13 -34.24
C PHE A 60 -4.74 2.44 -35.14
N ASP A 61 -4.53 1.14 -35.42
CA ASP A 61 -5.66 0.24 -35.66
C ASP A 61 -6.11 -0.44 -34.37
N CYS A 62 -7.24 -1.16 -34.41
CA CYS A 62 -7.81 -1.82 -33.24
C CYS A 62 -6.82 -2.73 -32.49
N SER A 63 -6.25 -3.69 -33.20
CA SER A 63 -5.29 -4.65 -32.64
C SER A 63 -3.96 -4.01 -32.21
N GLY A 64 -3.51 -2.96 -32.92
CA GLY A 64 -2.30 -2.20 -32.60
C GLY A 64 -2.47 -1.33 -31.37
N PHE A 65 -3.64 -0.72 -31.17
CA PHE A 65 -4.00 -0.01 -29.95
C PHE A 65 -3.98 -0.94 -28.73
N VAL A 66 -4.68 -2.07 -28.85
CA VAL A 66 -4.75 -3.08 -27.79
C VAL A 66 -3.34 -3.61 -27.46
N GLN A 67 -2.53 -3.98 -28.45
CA GLN A 67 -1.12 -4.37 -28.22
C GLN A 67 -0.35 -3.30 -27.45
N TYR A 68 -0.49 -2.04 -27.86
CA TYR A 68 0.24 -0.93 -27.27
C TYR A 68 -0.10 -0.76 -25.80
N ILE A 69 -1.38 -0.66 -25.45
CA ILE A 69 -1.78 -0.39 -24.07
C ILE A 69 -1.47 -1.58 -23.15
N TYR A 70 -1.65 -2.84 -23.59
CA TYR A 70 -1.29 -4.01 -22.77
C TYR A 70 0.20 -4.15 -22.55
N LYS A 71 1.03 -3.84 -23.56
CA LYS A 71 2.48 -3.86 -23.41
C LYS A 71 2.97 -2.81 -22.41
N GLN A 72 2.38 -1.61 -22.43
CA GLN A 72 2.81 -0.50 -21.59
C GLN A 72 2.37 -0.65 -20.13
N THR A 73 1.21 -1.23 -19.86
CA THR A 73 0.66 -1.32 -18.50
C THR A 73 0.90 -2.67 -17.83
N ALA A 74 0.81 -3.77 -18.59
CA ALA A 74 0.87 -5.13 -18.05
C ALA A 74 2.09 -5.92 -18.54
N GLY A 75 2.92 -5.35 -19.42
CA GLY A 75 4.06 -6.07 -20.02
C GLY A 75 3.66 -7.21 -20.96
N ILE A 76 2.37 -7.38 -21.25
CA ILE A 76 1.84 -8.49 -22.06
C ILE A 76 2.04 -8.17 -23.54
N SER A 77 2.74 -9.07 -24.24
CA SER A 77 2.92 -8.98 -25.68
C SER A 77 1.83 -9.76 -26.41
N LEU A 78 0.77 -9.05 -26.83
CA LEU A 78 -0.30 -9.64 -27.63
C LEU A 78 0.15 -9.86 -29.09
N PRO A 79 -0.46 -10.80 -29.83
CA PRO A 79 -0.24 -10.93 -31.27
C PRO A 79 -0.69 -9.69 -32.06
N ARG A 80 -0.18 -9.51 -33.29
CA ARG A 80 -0.40 -8.28 -34.07
C ARG A 80 -1.81 -8.13 -34.62
N THR A 81 -2.43 -9.23 -35.05
CA THR A 81 -3.73 -9.16 -35.74
C THR A 81 -4.89 -9.54 -34.84
N THR A 82 -6.07 -8.97 -35.11
CA THR A 82 -7.31 -9.28 -34.38
C THR A 82 -7.61 -10.79 -34.35
N ASP A 83 -7.42 -11.51 -35.47
CA ASP A 83 -7.64 -12.97 -35.52
C ASP A 83 -6.69 -13.72 -34.58
N GLN A 84 -5.42 -13.32 -34.52
CA GLN A 84 -4.46 -13.95 -33.63
C GLN A 84 -4.76 -13.62 -32.17
N GLN A 85 -5.17 -12.38 -31.87
CA GLN A 85 -5.59 -11.98 -30.52
C GLN A 85 -6.83 -12.75 -30.06
N TYR A 86 -7.74 -13.12 -30.98
CA TYR A 86 -8.91 -13.94 -30.65
C TYR A 86 -8.54 -15.38 -30.23
N ASN A 87 -7.33 -15.85 -30.55
CA ASN A 87 -6.88 -17.20 -30.24
C ASN A 87 -6.01 -17.29 -28.97
N VAL A 88 -5.84 -16.18 -28.24
CA VAL A 88 -5.08 -16.16 -26.97
C VAL A 88 -5.99 -15.84 -25.78
N GLY A 89 -5.58 -16.28 -24.59
CA GLY A 89 -6.35 -16.10 -23.35
C GLY A 89 -7.52 -17.07 -23.19
N THR A 90 -8.28 -16.88 -22.12
CA THR A 90 -9.46 -17.69 -21.77
C THR A 90 -10.74 -17.04 -22.27
N SER A 91 -11.70 -17.83 -22.74
CA SER A 91 -13.01 -17.31 -23.15
C SER A 91 -13.80 -16.83 -21.94
N VAL A 92 -14.42 -15.65 -22.03
CA VAL A 92 -15.24 -15.06 -20.97
C VAL A 92 -16.67 -14.87 -21.45
N ALA A 93 -17.65 -15.24 -20.62
CA ALA A 93 -19.05 -14.98 -20.92
C ALA A 93 -19.34 -13.47 -20.87
N LYS A 94 -20.26 -12.98 -21.71
CA LYS A 94 -20.59 -11.55 -21.76
C LYS A 94 -21.02 -10.97 -20.39
N SER A 95 -21.66 -11.79 -19.56
CA SER A 95 -22.09 -11.44 -18.19
C SER A 95 -20.95 -11.40 -17.15
N GLU A 96 -19.77 -11.93 -17.48
CA GLU A 96 -18.60 -12.05 -16.59
C GLU A 96 -17.47 -11.09 -16.98
N LEU A 97 -17.77 -10.17 -17.90
CA LEU A 97 -16.82 -9.17 -18.37
C LEU A 97 -16.35 -8.28 -17.22
N LYS A 98 -15.02 -8.17 -17.10
CA LYS A 98 -14.31 -7.28 -16.17
C LYS A 98 -13.49 -6.27 -16.98
N PRO A 99 -13.26 -5.05 -16.46
CA PRO A 99 -12.36 -4.09 -17.09
C PRO A 99 -11.04 -4.77 -17.51
N GLY A 100 -10.57 -4.51 -18.73
CA GLY A 100 -9.37 -5.18 -19.26
C GLY A 100 -9.61 -6.55 -19.92
N ASP A 101 -10.86 -7.00 -20.09
CA ASP A 101 -11.16 -8.10 -21.01
C ASP A 101 -11.16 -7.61 -22.46
N LEU A 102 -10.63 -8.43 -23.38
CA LEU A 102 -10.69 -8.16 -24.82
C LEU A 102 -12.08 -8.51 -25.35
N VAL A 103 -12.71 -7.57 -26.04
CA VAL A 103 -14.03 -7.74 -26.67
C VAL A 103 -13.86 -7.77 -28.17
N PHE A 104 -14.34 -8.83 -28.81
CA PHE A 104 -14.18 -9.05 -30.24
C PHE A 104 -15.50 -8.90 -30.99
N TYR A 105 -15.40 -8.34 -32.19
CA TYR A 105 -16.52 -8.14 -33.09
C TYR A 105 -16.25 -8.75 -34.47
N ALA A 106 -17.31 -9.30 -35.06
CA ALA A 106 -17.30 -9.88 -36.40
C ALA A 106 -18.00 -8.98 -37.42
N ASN A 107 -17.65 -9.15 -38.70
CA ASN A 107 -18.32 -8.50 -39.82
C ASN A 107 -18.36 -6.95 -39.70
N THR A 108 -17.26 -6.35 -39.26
CA THR A 108 -17.10 -4.88 -39.20
C THR A 108 -16.61 -4.33 -40.55
N TYR A 109 -15.35 -4.59 -40.91
CA TYR A 109 -14.78 -4.21 -42.22
C TYR A 109 -14.50 -5.41 -43.13
N ARG A 110 -14.52 -6.63 -42.60
CA ARG A 110 -14.40 -7.88 -43.37
C ARG A 110 -15.20 -9.00 -42.71
N LYS A 111 -15.50 -10.06 -43.46
CA LYS A 111 -16.19 -11.26 -42.96
C LYS A 111 -15.38 -11.92 -41.84
N GLY A 112 -16.06 -12.38 -40.79
CA GLY A 112 -15.44 -13.02 -39.63
C GLY A 112 -14.92 -12.02 -38.60
N ILE A 113 -14.10 -12.48 -37.66
CA ILE A 113 -13.48 -11.63 -36.62
C ILE A 113 -12.71 -10.51 -37.31
N SER A 114 -13.02 -9.26 -36.95
CA SER A 114 -12.48 -8.10 -37.66
C SER A 114 -12.17 -6.93 -36.73
N HIS A 115 -12.73 -6.87 -35.52
CA HIS A 115 -12.41 -5.80 -34.58
C HIS A 115 -12.16 -6.33 -33.17
N VAL A 116 -11.34 -5.61 -32.42
CA VAL A 116 -11.08 -5.84 -31.00
C VAL A 116 -11.10 -4.50 -30.25
N GLY A 117 -11.73 -4.49 -29.08
CA GLY A 117 -11.67 -3.41 -28.12
C GLY A 117 -11.38 -3.96 -26.72
N VAL A 118 -11.32 -3.08 -25.73
CA VAL A 118 -11.12 -3.44 -24.32
C VAL A 118 -12.35 -3.07 -23.52
N TYR A 119 -12.94 -4.01 -22.79
CA TYR A 119 -14.06 -3.72 -21.90
C TYR A 119 -13.62 -2.73 -20.82
N ALA A 120 -14.36 -1.64 -20.67
CA ALA A 120 -14.06 -0.55 -19.75
C ALA A 120 -14.89 -0.59 -18.46
N GLY A 121 -15.78 -1.58 -18.32
CA GLY A 121 -16.82 -1.58 -17.27
C GLY A 121 -18.07 -0.82 -17.72
N GLY A 122 -19.15 -0.92 -16.94
CA GLY A 122 -20.37 -0.15 -17.17
C GLY A 122 -21.01 -0.33 -18.56
N ASN A 123 -20.86 -1.50 -19.19
CA ASN A 123 -21.32 -1.78 -20.56
C ASN A 123 -20.60 -0.95 -21.66
N MET A 124 -19.43 -0.40 -21.36
CA MET A 124 -18.62 0.37 -22.30
C MET A 124 -17.39 -0.42 -22.77
N VAL A 125 -16.96 -0.16 -23.99
CA VAL A 125 -15.77 -0.76 -24.61
C VAL A 125 -14.94 0.34 -25.26
N LEU A 126 -13.66 0.37 -24.92
CA LEU A 126 -12.66 1.26 -25.50
C LEU A 126 -12.18 0.68 -26.84
N ASN A 127 -12.43 1.40 -27.94
CA ASN A 127 -12.21 0.91 -29.30
C ASN A 127 -11.43 1.93 -30.13
N ALA A 128 -10.67 1.47 -31.12
CA ALA A 128 -10.13 2.33 -32.17
C ALA A 128 -11.14 2.44 -33.32
N THR A 129 -11.97 3.49 -33.31
CA THR A 129 -13.04 3.69 -34.31
C THR A 129 -12.56 4.51 -35.51
N THR A 130 -13.06 4.20 -36.71
CA THR A 130 -12.72 4.97 -37.92
C THR A 130 -13.33 6.37 -37.94
N SER A 131 -14.41 6.62 -37.19
CA SER A 131 -15.12 7.90 -37.19
C SER A 131 -14.60 8.90 -36.15
N LYS A 132 -14.17 8.43 -34.98
CA LYS A 132 -13.78 9.29 -33.85
C LYS A 132 -12.40 8.98 -33.27
N GLY A 133 -11.65 8.06 -33.88
CA GLY A 133 -10.40 7.57 -33.31
C GLY A 133 -10.67 6.66 -32.10
N ILE A 134 -9.77 6.67 -31.12
CA ILE A 134 -10.00 5.95 -29.85
C ILE A 134 -11.23 6.56 -29.16
N ASP A 135 -12.26 5.74 -28.95
CA ASP A 135 -13.53 6.17 -28.36
C ASP A 135 -14.13 5.07 -27.48
N LEU A 136 -14.97 5.48 -26.51
CA LEU A 136 -15.77 4.59 -25.69
C LEU A 136 -17.14 4.38 -26.36
N VAL A 137 -17.45 3.14 -26.72
CA VAL A 137 -18.73 2.76 -27.33
C VAL A 137 -19.48 1.78 -26.44
N SER A 138 -20.80 1.79 -26.53
CA SER A 138 -21.63 0.88 -25.75
C SER A 138 -21.59 -0.51 -26.37
N LEU A 139 -21.36 -1.53 -25.54
CA LEU A 139 -21.36 -2.93 -25.96
C LEU A 139 -22.70 -3.36 -26.60
N ASN A 140 -23.78 -2.62 -26.33
CA ASN A 140 -25.14 -2.91 -26.78
C ASN A 140 -25.72 -1.86 -27.74
N ASP A 141 -24.92 -0.93 -28.28
CA ASP A 141 -25.47 -0.02 -29.29
C ASP A 141 -25.82 -0.76 -30.58
N THR A 142 -26.58 -0.07 -31.43
CA THR A 142 -27.18 -0.62 -32.64
C THR A 142 -26.17 -1.10 -33.67
N TYR A 143 -24.93 -0.59 -33.64
CA TYR A 143 -23.87 -1.02 -34.54
C TYR A 143 -23.03 -2.15 -33.93
N TRP A 144 -22.57 -1.99 -32.69
CA TRP A 144 -21.61 -2.91 -32.04
C TRP A 144 -22.28 -4.14 -31.45
N GLY A 145 -23.48 -4.00 -30.86
CA GLY A 145 -24.20 -5.09 -30.20
C GLY A 145 -24.44 -6.30 -31.10
N PRO A 146 -25.02 -6.15 -32.31
CA PRO A 146 -25.22 -7.25 -33.25
C PRO A 146 -23.94 -7.89 -33.78
N LYS A 147 -22.79 -7.23 -33.61
CA LYS A 147 -21.49 -7.70 -34.11
C LYS A 147 -20.63 -8.38 -33.06
N TYR A 148 -21.05 -8.38 -31.79
CA TYR A 148 -20.31 -9.04 -30.72
C TYR A 148 -20.09 -10.52 -31.05
N ALA A 149 -18.84 -10.95 -31.08
CA ALA A 149 -18.44 -12.29 -31.50
C ALA A 149 -17.90 -13.14 -30.35
N GLY A 150 -17.40 -12.51 -29.29
CA GLY A 150 -16.87 -13.19 -28.11
C GLY A 150 -15.91 -12.29 -27.34
N SER A 151 -15.44 -12.77 -26.19
CA SER A 151 -14.49 -12.04 -25.35
C SER A 151 -13.39 -12.96 -24.83
N LYS A 152 -12.20 -12.40 -24.61
CA LYS A 152 -11.03 -13.11 -24.09
C LYS A 152 -10.43 -12.38 -22.90
N ARG A 153 -10.08 -13.12 -21.85
CA ARG A 153 -9.25 -12.64 -20.76
C ARG A 153 -7.83 -13.13 -20.99
N VAL A 154 -6.95 -12.18 -21.30
CA VAL A 154 -5.52 -12.39 -21.57
C VAL A 154 -4.65 -11.93 -20.40
N LEU A 155 -5.25 -11.19 -19.48
CA LEU A 155 -4.72 -11.05 -18.14
C LEU A 155 -4.83 -12.44 -17.54
N ASP A 156 -3.70 -13.04 -17.19
CA ASP A 156 -3.76 -14.05 -16.13
C ASP A 156 -4.57 -13.39 -15.01
N GLU A 157 -5.46 -14.13 -14.35
CA GLU A 157 -5.75 -13.76 -12.98
C GLU A 157 -4.37 -13.74 -12.34
N VAL A 158 -3.74 -12.56 -12.24
CA VAL A 158 -2.82 -12.29 -11.18
C VAL A 158 -3.70 -12.65 -10.01
N GLN A 159 -3.49 -13.86 -9.46
CA GLN A 159 -3.81 -14.14 -8.09
C GLN A 159 -3.24 -12.93 -7.40
N THR A 160 -4.10 -11.94 -7.11
CA THR A 160 -3.76 -10.88 -6.19
C THR A 160 -3.44 -11.72 -4.98
N PRO A 161 -2.15 -11.87 -4.64
CA PRO A 161 -1.78 -12.83 -3.65
C PRO A 161 -2.56 -12.43 -2.41
N ASP A 162 -3.26 -13.37 -1.77
CA ASP A 162 -4.05 -13.07 -0.56
C ASP A 162 -3.18 -12.48 0.56
N TRP A 163 -1.86 -12.45 0.34
CA TRP A 163 -0.83 -12.02 1.25
C TRP A 163 0.42 -11.49 0.54
N PHE A 164 1.31 -10.81 1.27
CA PHE A 164 2.60 -10.37 0.74
C PHE A 164 3.40 -11.52 0.11
N THR A 165 3.96 -11.27 -1.07
CA THR A 165 4.69 -12.29 -1.86
C THR A 165 6.10 -12.54 -1.38
N ASP A 166 6.68 -11.60 -0.64
CA ASP A 166 8.06 -11.59 -0.18
C ASP A 166 8.19 -11.74 1.35
N VAL A 167 7.12 -12.19 2.01
CA VAL A 167 7.12 -12.52 3.45
C VAL A 167 6.94 -14.03 3.61
N ASP A 168 7.99 -14.70 4.08
CA ASP A 168 7.94 -16.13 4.37
C ASP A 168 7.11 -16.40 5.64
N LYS A 169 6.02 -17.15 5.47
CA LYS A 169 5.03 -17.49 6.51
C LYS A 169 5.59 -18.40 7.61
N SER A 170 6.74 -19.04 7.38
CA SER A 170 7.39 -19.93 8.35
C SER A 170 8.30 -19.19 9.33
N THR A 171 8.62 -17.92 9.06
CA THR A 171 9.49 -17.10 9.91
C THR A 171 8.81 -16.72 11.22
N SER A 172 9.60 -16.54 12.28
CA SER A 172 9.11 -16.06 13.57
C SER A 172 8.58 -14.62 13.53
N THR A 173 8.93 -13.85 12.51
CA THR A 173 8.53 -12.46 12.31
C THR A 173 7.19 -12.33 11.55
N TYR A 174 6.75 -13.38 10.87
CA TYR A 174 5.50 -13.41 10.11
C TYR A 174 4.29 -12.93 10.91
N THR A 175 4.12 -13.42 12.14
CA THR A 175 2.97 -13.04 13.00
C THR A 175 2.96 -11.55 13.29
N ALA A 176 4.13 -10.92 13.48
CA ALA A 176 4.23 -9.49 13.70
C ALA A 176 3.80 -8.69 12.46
N ILE A 177 4.33 -9.05 11.30
CA ILE A 177 3.99 -8.41 10.02
C ILE A 177 2.50 -8.59 9.70
N LYS A 178 1.99 -9.81 9.88
CA LYS A 178 0.57 -10.11 9.66
C LYS A 178 -0.33 -9.28 10.57
N THR A 179 -0.07 -9.30 11.87
CA THR A 179 -0.91 -8.62 12.86
C THR A 179 -0.97 -7.11 12.61
N LEU A 180 0.19 -6.48 12.39
CA LEU A 180 0.24 -5.03 12.18
C LEU A 180 -0.30 -4.61 10.80
N SER A 181 -0.26 -5.50 9.80
CA SER A 181 -0.92 -5.25 8.52
C SER A 181 -2.44 -5.41 8.60
N ASP A 182 -2.94 -6.41 9.33
CA ASP A 182 -4.39 -6.60 9.55
C ASP A 182 -5.00 -5.43 10.34
N GLN A 183 -4.19 -4.79 11.20
CA GLN A 183 -4.56 -3.60 11.97
C GLN A 183 -4.34 -2.28 11.19
N GLU A 184 -3.91 -2.37 9.93
CA GLU A 184 -3.60 -1.23 9.05
C GLU A 184 -2.47 -0.32 9.60
N VAL A 185 -1.72 -0.76 10.61
CA VAL A 185 -0.58 -0.02 11.18
C VAL A 185 0.55 0.11 10.15
N ILE A 186 0.81 -0.99 9.43
CA ILE A 186 1.73 -1.06 8.30
C ILE A 186 0.99 -1.50 7.03
N THR A 187 1.54 -1.14 5.88
CA THR A 187 1.03 -1.55 4.58
C THR A 187 2.17 -2.02 3.69
N GLY A 188 1.84 -2.87 2.72
CA GLY A 188 2.73 -3.24 1.62
C GLY A 188 2.69 -2.24 0.47
N PHE A 189 3.23 -2.66 -0.66
CA PHE A 189 3.31 -1.90 -1.91
C PHE A 189 2.32 -2.45 -2.94
N GLU A 190 2.08 -1.69 -4.00
CA GLU A 190 1.14 -2.03 -5.07
C GLU A 190 1.49 -3.33 -5.81
N ASP A 191 2.75 -3.75 -5.74
CA ASP A 191 3.29 -5.00 -6.30
C ASP A 191 3.12 -6.22 -5.36
N TYR A 192 2.30 -6.09 -4.31
CA TYR A 192 2.04 -7.11 -3.29
C TYR A 192 3.27 -7.49 -2.45
N THR A 193 4.29 -6.65 -2.40
CA THR A 193 5.45 -6.85 -1.53
C THR A 193 5.31 -6.08 -0.21
N PHE A 194 5.93 -6.59 0.85
CA PHE A 194 6.15 -5.88 2.10
C PHE A 194 7.52 -5.19 2.13
N ARG A 195 8.51 -5.73 1.43
CA ARG A 195 9.92 -5.33 1.39
C ARG A 195 10.57 -5.34 2.78
N PRO A 196 10.73 -6.50 3.42
CA PRO A 196 11.20 -6.61 4.81
C PRO A 196 12.57 -5.98 5.04
N ASN A 197 13.45 -5.96 4.03
CA ASN A 197 14.82 -5.47 4.11
C ASN A 197 14.99 -3.98 3.80
N GLU A 198 13.98 -3.32 3.25
CA GLU A 198 14.00 -1.88 2.96
C GLU A 198 14.14 -1.07 4.25
N LYS A 199 14.84 0.06 4.16
CA LYS A 199 15.15 0.89 5.32
C LYS A 199 13.98 1.80 5.67
N VAL A 200 13.80 2.06 6.95
CA VAL A 200 12.73 2.93 7.45
C VAL A 200 13.29 4.33 7.68
N THR A 201 12.66 5.33 7.04
CA THR A 201 13.00 6.73 7.31
C THR A 201 12.40 7.19 8.65
N ARG A 202 12.99 8.23 9.25
CA ARG A 202 12.51 8.79 10.51
C ARG A 202 11.06 9.30 10.43
N GLY A 203 10.66 9.86 9.28
CA GLY A 203 9.28 10.28 9.02
C GLY A 203 8.31 9.10 8.91
N GLN A 204 8.71 8.03 8.22
CA GLN A 204 7.92 6.79 8.16
C GLN A 204 7.76 6.16 9.54
N ALA A 205 8.83 6.11 10.34
CA ALA A 205 8.79 5.61 11.71
C ALA A 205 7.79 6.39 12.56
N ALA A 206 7.79 7.73 12.44
CA ALA A 206 6.85 8.58 13.16
C ALA A 206 5.39 8.29 12.76
N ALA A 207 5.12 8.19 11.46
CA ALA A 207 3.77 7.90 10.97
C ALA A 207 3.26 6.51 11.39
N ILE A 208 4.11 5.48 11.35
CA ILE A 208 3.72 4.12 11.75
C ILE A 208 3.45 4.08 13.25
N ILE A 209 4.32 4.67 14.08
CA ILE A 209 4.10 4.71 15.54
C ILE A 209 2.85 5.50 15.87
N ASN A 210 2.64 6.67 15.27
CA ASN A 210 1.47 7.48 15.56
C ASN A 210 0.16 6.81 15.09
N ARG A 211 0.20 5.92 14.10
CA ARG A 211 -0.97 5.10 13.74
C ARG A 211 -1.34 4.11 14.85
N VAL A 212 -0.37 3.65 15.65
CA VAL A 212 -0.62 2.82 16.84
C VAL A 212 -1.11 3.68 18.01
N LEU A 213 -0.45 4.81 18.27
CA LEU A 213 -0.72 5.64 19.45
C LEU A 213 -1.94 6.55 19.28
N ASN A 214 -2.30 6.86 18.03
CA ASN A 214 -3.40 7.74 17.63
C ASN A 214 -3.39 9.09 18.38
N ILE A 215 -2.25 9.77 18.38
CA ILE A 215 -2.07 11.05 19.08
C ILE A 215 -2.35 12.20 18.11
N GLU A 216 -3.06 13.22 18.60
CA GLU A 216 -3.35 14.44 17.86
C GLU A 216 -2.46 15.59 18.36
N PRO A 217 -1.74 16.29 17.47
CA PRO A 217 -0.93 17.45 17.84
C PRO A 217 -1.80 18.70 18.04
N LYS A 218 -1.43 19.54 19.00
CA LYS A 218 -1.99 20.88 19.15
C LYS A 218 -1.34 21.89 18.21
N VAL A 219 -0.07 21.68 17.87
CA VAL A 219 0.74 22.57 17.03
C VAL A 219 1.39 21.78 15.91
N MET A 220 1.10 22.12 14.66
CA MET A 220 1.55 21.37 13.47
C MET A 220 3.00 21.64 13.01
N SER A 221 3.70 22.59 13.62
CA SER A 221 5.03 23.01 13.15
C SER A 221 5.99 23.19 14.31
N HIS A 222 7.06 22.41 14.28
CA HIS A 222 7.92 22.21 15.44
C HIS A 222 9.41 22.16 15.11
N PHE A 223 9.76 21.65 13.93
CA PHE A 223 11.13 21.51 13.43
C PHE A 223 11.34 22.37 12.19
N ALA A 224 12.57 22.86 12.00
CA ALA A 224 12.89 23.78 10.90
C ALA A 224 12.73 23.14 9.51
N ASP A 225 12.96 21.84 9.40
CA ASP A 225 12.93 21.04 8.17
C ASP A 225 11.64 20.25 7.97
N VAL A 226 10.63 20.48 8.82
CA VAL A 226 9.31 19.83 8.71
C VAL A 226 8.24 20.92 8.55
N PRO A 227 8.04 21.45 7.33
CA PRO A 227 6.95 22.38 7.06
C PRO A 227 5.60 21.68 7.21
N LYS A 228 4.52 22.45 7.45
CA LYS A 228 3.15 21.92 7.59
C LYS A 228 2.67 21.09 6.38
N SER A 229 3.23 21.34 5.20
CA SER A 229 2.94 20.60 3.97
C SER A 229 3.69 19.27 3.85
N ASN A 230 4.65 18.98 4.74
CA ASN A 230 5.32 17.70 4.74
C ASN A 230 4.31 16.61 5.10
N ARG A 231 4.33 15.50 4.34
CA ARG A 231 3.42 14.35 4.51
C ARG A 231 3.42 13.74 5.92
N PHE A 232 4.49 13.93 6.70
CA PHE A 232 4.67 13.42 8.05
C PHE A 232 4.50 14.51 9.13
N ALA A 233 4.16 15.76 8.76
CA ALA A 233 4.14 16.89 9.68
C ALA A 233 3.20 16.66 10.87
N TYR A 234 2.04 16.04 10.62
CA TYR A 234 1.06 15.70 11.65
C TYR A 234 1.64 14.73 12.68
N ASP A 235 2.16 13.59 12.22
CA ASP A 235 2.65 12.53 13.10
C ASP A 235 3.89 12.97 13.88
N ILE A 236 4.80 13.67 13.21
CA ILE A 236 5.99 14.23 13.85
C ILE A 236 5.59 15.25 14.92
N ALA A 237 4.61 16.11 14.64
CA ALA A 237 4.12 17.06 15.63
C ALA A 237 3.52 16.35 16.85
N ALA A 238 2.69 15.32 16.62
CA ALA A 238 2.01 14.57 17.67
C ALA A 238 3.03 13.89 18.60
N MET A 239 3.99 13.18 18.01
CA MET A 239 5.02 12.47 18.76
C MET A 239 5.97 13.42 19.50
N ARG A 240 6.23 14.62 18.96
CA ARG A 240 7.04 15.62 19.66
C ARG A 240 6.32 16.13 20.89
N GLU A 241 5.04 16.49 20.76
CA GLU A 241 4.25 16.98 21.89
C GLU A 241 4.04 15.93 22.98
N ALA A 242 4.00 14.66 22.60
CA ALA A 242 4.00 13.53 23.54
C ALA A 242 5.37 13.28 24.20
N GLY A 243 6.42 14.01 23.82
CA GLY A 243 7.78 13.84 24.37
C GLY A 243 8.53 12.61 23.85
N ILE A 244 7.99 11.93 22.83
CA ILE A 244 8.58 10.71 22.28
C ILE A 244 9.79 11.06 21.41
N ILE A 245 9.68 12.12 20.60
CA ILE A 245 10.77 12.62 19.74
C ILE A 245 11.19 14.03 20.12
N THR A 246 12.50 14.30 20.01
CA THR A 246 13.08 15.61 20.37
C THR A 246 13.77 16.32 19.20
N GLY A 247 14.09 15.60 18.12
CA GLY A 247 14.90 16.10 17.00
C GLY A 247 16.39 16.24 17.35
N PHE A 248 17.12 16.96 16.50
CA PHE A 248 18.56 17.18 16.64
C PHE A 248 18.87 18.58 17.21
N ALA A 249 20.13 18.78 17.63
CA ALA A 249 20.58 20.03 18.24
C ALA A 249 20.43 21.26 17.32
N ASP A 250 20.45 21.05 16.00
CA ASP A 250 20.23 22.06 14.95
C ASP A 250 18.75 22.39 14.71
N LYS A 251 17.84 21.89 15.57
CA LYS A 251 16.38 22.07 15.48
C LYS A 251 15.74 21.38 14.26
N THR A 252 16.42 20.41 13.66
CA THR A 252 15.87 19.56 12.58
C THR A 252 15.33 18.23 13.10
N PHE A 253 14.50 17.57 12.31
CA PHE A 253 14.04 16.20 12.54
C PHE A 253 14.58 15.19 11.53
N ARG A 254 14.88 15.63 10.30
CA ARG A 254 15.40 14.86 9.16
C ARG A 254 14.46 13.72 8.75
N PRO A 255 13.23 14.03 8.29
CA PRO A 255 12.19 13.02 8.05
C PRO A 255 12.54 12.01 6.96
N GLU A 256 13.34 12.39 5.97
CA GLU A 256 13.76 11.50 4.88
C GLU A 256 15.02 10.69 5.20
N ALA A 257 15.69 10.96 6.32
CA ALA A 257 16.88 10.21 6.70
C ALA A 257 16.50 8.82 7.24
N GLU A 258 17.26 7.81 6.84
CA GLU A 258 17.12 6.44 7.34
C GLU A 258 17.51 6.36 8.82
N MET A 259 16.66 5.70 9.60
CA MET A 259 16.85 5.57 11.05
C MET A 259 17.78 4.41 11.39
N THR A 260 18.67 4.61 12.35
CA THR A 260 19.52 3.54 12.90
C THR A 260 18.74 2.61 13.84
N ARG A 261 19.26 1.41 14.07
CA ARG A 261 18.66 0.45 15.02
C ARG A 261 18.67 0.97 16.46
N SER A 262 19.68 1.73 16.86
CA SER A 262 19.69 2.37 18.19
C SER A 262 18.63 3.48 18.32
N GLU A 263 18.40 4.28 17.27
CA GLU A 263 17.32 5.27 17.26
C GLU A 263 15.94 4.59 17.28
N MET A 264 15.78 3.49 16.54
CA MET A 264 14.58 2.65 16.61
C MET A 264 14.31 2.16 18.04
N ALA A 265 15.32 1.60 18.72
CA ALA A 265 15.14 1.10 20.07
C ALA A 265 14.66 2.22 21.02
N LEU A 266 15.27 3.40 20.93
CA LEU A 266 14.92 4.56 21.76
C LEU A 266 13.48 5.03 21.50
N ILE A 267 13.09 5.20 20.23
CA ILE A 267 11.76 5.72 19.90
C ILE A 267 10.68 4.71 20.29
N ILE A 268 10.91 3.40 20.12
CA ILE A 268 9.96 2.35 20.52
C ILE A 268 9.83 2.30 22.05
N GLN A 269 10.93 2.31 22.79
CA GLN A 269 10.88 2.33 24.25
C GLN A 269 10.03 3.49 24.78
N ARG A 270 10.28 4.71 24.27
CA ARG A 270 9.53 5.91 24.67
C ARG A 270 8.06 5.86 24.26
N SER A 271 7.77 5.33 23.07
CA SER A 271 6.40 5.28 22.53
C SER A 271 5.47 4.42 23.37
N PHE A 272 5.99 3.33 23.95
CA PHE A 272 5.20 2.35 24.68
C PHE A 272 5.39 2.42 26.20
N ASP A 273 6.18 3.39 26.68
CA ASP A 273 6.55 3.59 28.09
C ASP A 273 7.13 2.31 28.72
N LEU A 274 8.12 1.74 28.03
CA LEU A 274 8.74 0.48 28.43
C LEU A 274 9.90 0.72 29.40
N ASN A 275 9.86 0.02 30.53
CA ASN A 275 10.88 0.11 31.57
C ASN A 275 11.76 -1.15 31.57
N MET A 276 13.07 -0.95 31.65
CA MET A 276 14.02 -2.05 31.79
C MET A 276 13.98 -2.63 33.21
N SER A 277 13.92 -3.97 33.32
CA SER A 277 14.14 -4.65 34.60
C SER A 277 15.63 -4.78 34.87
N GLN A 278 16.11 -4.25 35.99
CA GLN A 278 17.54 -4.30 36.37
C GLN A 278 18.07 -5.74 36.44
N THR A 279 17.24 -6.70 36.84
CA THR A 279 17.62 -8.12 36.92
C THR A 279 17.82 -8.72 35.53
N ALA A 280 17.04 -8.32 34.52
CA ALA A 280 17.19 -8.79 33.15
C ALA A 280 18.38 -8.12 32.43
N ALA A 281 18.64 -6.85 32.73
CA ALA A 281 19.80 -6.11 32.23
C ALA A 281 21.14 -6.74 32.59
N ALA A 282 21.23 -7.48 33.69
CA ALA A 282 22.43 -8.20 34.08
C ALA A 282 22.72 -9.45 33.22
N SER A 283 21.72 -9.97 32.50
CA SER A 283 21.83 -11.18 31.68
C SER A 283 21.94 -10.92 30.17
N ILE A 284 21.57 -9.73 29.73
CA ILE A 284 21.57 -9.35 28.32
C ILE A 284 22.79 -8.45 28.07
N SER A 285 23.67 -8.89 27.20
CA SER A 285 24.86 -8.13 26.80
C SER A 285 25.05 -8.24 25.30
N TYR A 286 25.33 -7.11 24.67
CA TYR A 286 25.79 -7.05 23.29
C TYR A 286 27.26 -6.62 23.27
N THR A 287 28.04 -7.22 22.39
CA THR A 287 29.48 -6.95 22.23
C THR A 287 29.76 -5.61 21.56
N ASP A 288 28.75 -5.01 20.90
CA ASP A 288 28.84 -3.77 20.14
C ASP A 288 28.08 -2.60 20.79
N ILE A 289 27.46 -2.80 21.95
CA ILE A 289 26.75 -1.76 22.72
C ILE A 289 27.20 -1.84 24.19
N ASP A 290 28.05 -0.91 24.60
CA ASP A 290 28.52 -0.82 25.99
C ASP A 290 27.53 -0.06 26.89
N ALA A 291 27.73 -0.16 28.22
CA ALA A 291 26.85 0.43 29.22
C ALA A 291 26.76 1.97 29.20
N ASN A 292 27.74 2.66 28.61
CA ASN A 292 27.73 4.12 28.47
C ASN A 292 27.11 4.57 27.13
N HIS A 293 26.73 3.63 26.25
CA HIS A 293 26.08 3.95 24.99
C HIS A 293 24.71 4.62 25.27
N TRP A 294 24.42 5.73 24.58
CA TRP A 294 23.23 6.55 24.81
C TRP A 294 21.90 5.79 24.65
N ALA A 295 21.90 4.70 23.88
CA ALA A 295 20.75 3.83 23.65
C ALA A 295 20.79 2.52 24.46
N PHE A 296 21.75 2.33 25.38
CA PHE A 296 21.99 1.05 26.05
C PHE A 296 20.71 0.47 26.67
N GLU A 297 19.99 1.27 27.47
CA GLU A 297 18.75 0.85 28.11
C GLU A 297 17.67 0.45 27.10
N SER A 298 17.50 1.23 26.03
CA SER A 298 16.52 0.97 24.99
C SER A 298 16.85 -0.31 24.21
N VAL A 299 18.13 -0.54 23.93
CA VAL A 299 18.63 -1.74 23.26
C VAL A 299 18.37 -2.99 24.10
N VAL A 300 18.70 -2.95 25.38
CA VAL A 300 18.42 -4.05 26.32
C VAL A 300 16.91 -4.29 26.41
N THR A 301 16.11 -3.22 26.45
CA THR A 301 14.64 -3.33 26.48
C THR A 301 14.11 -4.07 25.25
N MET A 302 14.64 -3.79 24.04
CA MET A 302 14.22 -4.51 22.82
C MET A 302 14.51 -6.01 22.91
N ALA A 303 15.67 -6.39 23.46
CA ALA A 303 16.03 -7.79 23.67
C ALA A 303 15.12 -8.48 24.69
N MET A 304 14.77 -7.79 25.78
CA MET A 304 13.93 -8.32 26.85
C MET A 304 12.51 -8.67 26.37
N ILE A 305 11.94 -7.84 25.50
CA ILE A 305 10.57 -8.00 25.02
C ILE A 305 10.49 -8.85 23.76
N ASP A 306 11.62 -9.33 23.23
CA ASP A 306 11.66 -9.98 21.93
C ASP A 306 11.04 -11.38 21.96
N LYS A 307 9.93 -11.55 21.24
CA LYS A 307 9.24 -12.83 21.09
C LYS A 307 9.58 -13.55 19.78
N THR A 308 10.31 -12.91 18.87
CA THR A 308 10.60 -13.45 17.54
C THR A 308 12.05 -13.90 17.40
N GLY A 309 12.94 -13.39 18.24
CA GLY A 309 14.38 -13.66 18.20
C GLY A 309 15.15 -12.75 17.25
N ILE A 310 14.52 -11.75 16.61
CA ILE A 310 15.20 -10.82 15.70
C ILE A 310 16.24 -9.91 16.39
N PHE A 311 16.11 -9.74 17.71
CA PHE A 311 17.04 -9.01 18.56
C PHE A 311 17.93 -9.94 19.39
N ALA A 312 17.81 -11.26 19.22
CA ALA A 312 18.71 -12.20 19.86
C ALA A 312 20.14 -12.15 19.26
N GLY A 313 21.10 -12.72 19.96
CA GLY A 313 22.50 -12.81 19.54
C GLY A 313 23.44 -11.94 20.38
N ASP A 314 24.71 -11.92 19.99
CA ASP A 314 25.80 -11.23 20.69
C ASP A 314 26.04 -9.80 20.17
N LYS A 315 25.38 -9.38 19.07
CA LYS A 315 25.49 -8.04 18.50
C LYS A 315 24.12 -7.46 18.20
N PHE A 316 23.92 -6.19 18.56
CA PHE A 316 22.69 -5.47 18.27
C PHE A 316 22.73 -4.76 16.91
N TYR A 317 23.91 -4.43 16.40
CA TYR A 317 24.16 -3.64 15.20
C TYR A 317 23.58 -2.22 15.28
N GLY A 318 23.82 -1.52 16.39
CA GLY A 318 23.18 -0.23 16.69
C GLY A 318 23.33 0.86 15.63
N THR A 319 24.47 0.90 14.94
CA THR A 319 24.78 1.86 13.87
C THR A 319 24.16 1.50 12.52
N HIS A 320 23.67 0.28 12.33
CA HIS A 320 23.05 -0.13 11.07
C HIS A 320 21.64 0.45 10.95
N HIS A 321 21.18 0.69 9.72
CA HIS A 321 19.82 1.17 9.48
C HIS A 321 18.77 0.09 9.76
N ALA A 322 17.74 0.49 10.51
CA ALA A 322 16.59 -0.34 10.81
C ALA A 322 15.82 -0.67 9.53
N THR A 323 15.49 -1.95 9.35
CA THR A 323 14.67 -2.43 8.24
C THR A 323 13.19 -2.40 8.61
N ARG A 324 12.32 -2.41 7.60
CA ARG A 324 10.87 -2.50 7.78
C ARG A 324 10.46 -3.70 8.64
N GLU A 325 11.10 -4.85 8.46
CA GLU A 325 10.87 -6.02 9.31
C GLU A 325 11.27 -5.76 10.77
N SER A 326 12.51 -5.34 11.03
CA SER A 326 12.97 -5.12 12.41
C SER A 326 12.15 -4.05 13.14
N PHE A 327 11.72 -3.01 12.44
CA PHE A 327 10.88 -1.95 12.99
C PHE A 327 9.47 -2.44 13.33
N THR A 328 8.86 -3.21 12.42
CA THR A 328 7.55 -3.84 12.61
C THR A 328 7.56 -4.79 13.80
N VAL A 329 8.59 -5.62 13.90
CA VAL A 329 8.75 -6.57 15.01
C VAL A 329 8.95 -5.83 16.33
N ALA A 330 9.72 -4.74 16.36
CA ALA A 330 9.89 -3.93 17.56
C ALA A 330 8.55 -3.37 18.08
N ILE A 331 7.72 -2.83 17.18
CA ILE A 331 6.37 -2.35 17.52
C ILE A 331 5.50 -3.49 18.05
N TYR A 332 5.45 -4.62 17.33
CA TYR A 332 4.64 -5.76 17.72
C TYR A 332 5.05 -6.29 19.11
N ASN A 333 6.34 -6.47 19.35
CA ASN A 333 6.83 -6.92 20.64
C ASN A 333 6.49 -5.92 21.75
N ALA A 334 6.66 -4.61 21.51
CA ALA A 334 6.33 -3.55 22.45
C ALA A 334 4.84 -3.50 22.82
N MET A 335 3.95 -3.65 21.83
CA MET A 335 2.51 -3.73 22.05
C MET A 335 2.11 -4.94 22.92
N ASN A 336 2.89 -6.02 22.87
CA ASN A 336 2.62 -7.27 23.57
C ASN A 336 3.48 -7.47 24.84
N ALA A 337 4.17 -6.43 25.30
CA ALA A 337 5.07 -6.48 26.46
C ALA A 337 4.37 -6.13 27.79
N LYS A 338 3.10 -5.70 27.75
CA LYS A 338 2.32 -5.28 28.94
C LYS A 338 1.54 -6.42 29.57
#